data_AF-A0ABD5SEF5-F1
#
_entry.id   AF-A0ABD5SEF5-F1
#
_cell.length_a   1.000
_cell.length_b   1.000
_cell.length_c   1.000
_cell.angle_alpha   90.00
_cell.angle_beta   90.00
_cell.angle_gamma   90.00
#
_symmetry.space_group_name_H-M   'P 1'
#
loop_
_entity.id
_entity.type
_entity.pdbx_description
1 polymer ?
#
loop_
_entity_poly.entity_id
_entity_poly.type
_entity_poly.pdbx_seq_one_letter_code
_entity_poly.pdbx_strand_id
1 'polypeptide(L)'
;MHVVVNAAQSVDGKLSTRRREQLRISGSEDFDRVDRIRAAADAVLVGVGTVLADDPHLTLDEEDRRVQRLRNARPGNPARVVLDSSGRTPTDARILDDAATTYLVVSKATPGDR
;
A
#
# COMPACT_ATOMS: atom_id res chain seq x y z
N MET A 1 19.42 3.22 1.74
CA MET A 1 17.97 3.03 1.53
C MET A 1 17.79 1.84 0.60
N HIS A 2 16.95 0.87 0.97
CA HIS A 2 16.68 -0.33 0.16
C HIS A 2 15.23 -0.26 -0.35
N VAL A 3 15.03 -0.51 -1.64
CA VAL A 3 13.71 -0.43 -2.30
C VAL A 3 13.44 -1.73 -3.03
N VAL A 4 12.27 -2.30 -2.78
CA VAL A 4 11.78 -3.51 -3.46
C VAL A 4 10.48 -3.17 -4.18
N VAL A 5 10.41 -3.52 -5.45
CA VAL A 5 9.15 -3.48 -6.22
C VAL A 5 8.58 -4.89 -6.22
N ASN A 6 7.35 -5.04 -5.75
CA ASN A 6 6.61 -6.30 -5.79
C ASN A 6 5.25 -6.07 -6.44
N ALA A 7 4.93 -6.85 -7.48
CA ALA A 7 3.67 -6.79 -8.19
C ALA A 7 3.30 -8.19 -8.70
N ALA A 8 1.99 -8.48 -8.73
CA ALA A 8 1.44 -9.62 -9.43
C ALA A 8 0.97 -9.17 -10.81
N GLN A 9 1.34 -9.90 -11.85
CA GLN A 9 0.98 -9.57 -13.24
C GLN A 9 0.49 -10.81 -14.00
N SER A 10 -0.37 -10.58 -14.99
CA SER A 10 -0.70 -11.60 -15.99
C SER A 10 0.54 -11.99 -16.82
N VAL A 11 0.45 -13.11 -17.55
CA VAL A 11 1.54 -13.60 -18.42
C VAL A 11 1.95 -12.58 -19.48
N ASP A 12 1.02 -11.74 -19.95
CA ASP A 12 1.30 -10.66 -20.89
C ASP A 12 1.72 -9.34 -20.21
N GLY A 13 1.98 -9.37 -18.90
CA GLY A 13 2.57 -8.26 -18.15
C GLY A 13 1.60 -7.15 -17.74
N LYS A 14 0.34 -7.48 -17.44
CA LYS A 14 -0.70 -6.52 -17.04
C LYS A 14 -1.04 -6.66 -15.57
N LEU A 15 -1.27 -5.53 -14.91
CA LEU A 15 -1.70 -5.45 -13.50
C LEU A 15 -3.22 -5.35 -13.35
N SER A 16 -3.93 -4.91 -14.39
CA SER A 16 -5.38 -4.67 -14.37
C SER A 16 -6.00 -4.81 -15.76
N THR A 17 -7.34 -4.78 -15.84
CA THR A 17 -8.04 -4.63 -17.13
C THR A 17 -7.79 -3.24 -17.74
N ARG A 18 -8.19 -3.05 -19.01
CA ARG A 18 -8.22 -1.72 -19.65
C ARG A 18 -9.12 -0.72 -18.92
N ARG A 19 -10.12 -1.21 -18.19
CA ARG A 19 -11.04 -0.39 -17.38
C ARG A 19 -10.53 -0.15 -15.95
N ARG A 20 -9.32 -0.62 -15.62
CA ARG A 20 -8.72 -0.57 -14.27
C ARG A 20 -9.54 -1.30 -13.22
N GLU A 21 -10.17 -2.39 -13.62
CA GLU A 21 -10.86 -3.28 -12.67
C GLU A 21 -9.85 -4.27 -12.09
N GLN A 22 -10.02 -4.55 -10.79
CA GLN A 22 -9.22 -5.54 -10.08
C GLN A 22 -9.53 -6.94 -10.63
N LEU A 23 -8.48 -7.67 -10.98
CA LEU A 23 -8.56 -9.08 -11.36
C LEU A 23 -7.86 -9.93 -10.31
N ARG A 24 -8.33 -11.16 -10.13
CA ARG A 24 -7.60 -12.17 -9.36
C ARG A 24 -6.43 -12.70 -10.20
N ILE A 25 -5.27 -12.06 -10.08
CA ILE A 25 -4.01 -12.48 -10.71
C ILE A 25 -3.28 -13.51 -9.81
N SER A 26 -3.34 -13.33 -8.50
CA SER A 26 -2.62 -14.14 -7.50
C SER A 26 -3.53 -15.08 -6.71
N GLY A 27 -2.91 -16.09 -6.10
CA GLY A 27 -3.52 -17.00 -5.12
C GLY A 27 -3.07 -16.72 -3.69
N SER A 28 -3.59 -17.51 -2.74
CA SER A 28 -3.30 -17.38 -1.30
C SER A 28 -1.81 -17.44 -0.97
N GLU A 29 -1.04 -18.31 -1.61
CA GLU A 29 0.40 -18.42 -1.38
C GLU A 29 1.17 -17.15 -1.75
N ASP A 30 0.77 -16.47 -2.83
CA ASP A 30 1.40 -15.21 -3.23
C ASP A 30 0.95 -14.04 -2.35
N PHE A 31 -0.31 -14.06 -1.88
CA PHE A 31 -0.79 -13.10 -0.87
C PHE A 31 -0.01 -13.23 0.45
N ASP A 32 0.24 -14.46 0.91
CA ASP A 32 1.11 -14.72 2.06
C ASP A 32 2.54 -14.21 1.85
N ARG A 33 3.09 -14.45 0.65
CA ARG A 33 4.43 -14.00 0.28
C ARG A 33 4.54 -12.47 0.28
N VAL A 34 3.59 -11.74 -0.30
CA VAL A 34 3.63 -10.27 -0.28
C VAL A 34 3.42 -9.73 1.13
N ASP A 35 2.61 -10.38 1.96
CA ASP A 35 2.42 -9.98 3.35
C ASP A 35 3.71 -10.16 4.17
N ARG A 36 4.49 -11.23 3.92
CA ARG A 36 5.87 -11.37 4.46
C ARG A 36 6.80 -10.25 4.01
N ILE A 37 6.75 -9.86 2.74
CA ILE A 37 7.56 -8.74 2.21
C ILE A 37 7.18 -7.44 2.92
N ARG A 38 5.88 -7.16 3.08
CA ARG A 38 5.37 -5.98 3.80
C ARG A 38 5.80 -6.00 5.27
N ALA A 39 5.75 -7.16 5.93
CA ALA A 39 6.16 -7.31 7.32
C ALA A 39 7.65 -7.04 7.53
N ALA A 40 8.49 -7.34 6.53
CA ALA A 40 9.91 -7.00 6.55
C ALA A 40 10.18 -5.50 6.29
N ALA A 41 9.35 -4.82 5.50
CA ALA A 41 9.54 -3.42 5.13
C ALA A 41 9.23 -2.43 6.26
N ASP A 42 9.87 -1.26 6.27
CA ASP A 42 9.53 -0.17 7.18
C ASP A 42 8.33 0.64 6.70
N ALA A 43 8.13 0.70 5.39
CA ALA A 43 7.01 1.38 4.75
C ALA A 43 6.54 0.64 3.48
N VAL A 44 5.26 0.79 3.16
CA VAL A 44 4.64 0.34 1.90
C VAL A 44 4.22 1.57 1.11
N LEU A 45 4.63 1.64 -0.15
CA LEU A 45 4.39 2.78 -1.03
C LEU A 45 3.45 2.40 -2.18
N VAL A 46 2.48 3.25 -2.46
CA VAL A 46 1.61 3.18 -3.64
C VAL A 46 1.46 4.55 -4.28
N GLY A 47 1.05 4.58 -5.56
CA GLY A 47 0.61 5.80 -6.21
C GLY A 47 -0.88 6.06 -5.94
N VAL A 48 -1.30 7.32 -5.98
CA VAL A 48 -2.71 7.71 -5.81
C VAL A 48 -3.66 7.04 -6.82
N GLY A 49 -3.16 6.63 -8.00
CA GLY A 49 -3.96 5.87 -8.96
C GLY A 49 -4.45 4.53 -8.41
N THR A 50 -3.63 3.85 -7.60
CA THR A 50 -4.01 2.61 -6.91
C THR A 50 -5.01 2.90 -5.79
N VAL A 51 -4.82 3.99 -5.04
CA VAL A 51 -5.77 4.38 -3.99
C VAL A 51 -7.16 4.64 -4.56
N LEU A 52 -7.24 5.38 -5.66
CA LEU A 52 -8.51 5.70 -6.32
C LEU A 52 -9.19 4.50 -6.97
N ALA A 53 -8.43 3.48 -7.39
CA ALA A 53 -8.97 2.30 -8.05
C ALA A 53 -9.40 1.21 -7.06
N ASP A 54 -8.60 0.99 -6.00
CA ASP A 54 -8.70 -0.20 -5.15
C ASP A 54 -9.01 0.11 -3.67
N ASP A 55 -8.95 1.39 -3.25
CA ASP A 55 -9.12 1.82 -1.85
C ASP A 55 -8.42 0.90 -0.81
N PRO A 56 -7.10 0.67 -0.94
CA PRO A 56 -6.41 -0.34 -0.16
C PRO A 56 -6.11 0.14 1.26
N HIS A 57 -6.27 -0.76 2.23
CA HIS A 57 -5.94 -0.49 3.64
C HIS A 57 -4.42 -0.52 3.92
N LEU A 58 -3.68 -1.35 3.16
CA LEU A 58 -2.22 -1.59 3.25
C LEU A 58 -1.68 -1.95 4.65
N THR A 59 -2.48 -2.65 5.44
CA THR A 59 -2.02 -3.29 6.67
C THR A 59 -1.56 -4.72 6.43
N LEU A 60 -0.90 -5.32 7.42
CA LEU A 60 -0.59 -6.75 7.37
C LEU A 60 -1.84 -7.58 7.62
N ASP A 61 -2.06 -8.61 6.82
CA ASP A 61 -3.25 -9.47 6.98
C ASP A 61 -3.08 -10.45 8.15
N GLU A 62 -1.86 -10.99 8.34
CA GLU A 62 -1.58 -11.94 9.42
C GLU A 62 -1.22 -11.25 10.75
N GLU A 63 -1.99 -11.56 11.80
CA GLU A 63 -1.81 -10.99 13.14
C GLU A 63 -0.44 -11.32 13.74
N ASP A 64 0.03 -12.55 13.57
CA ASP A 64 1.34 -13.00 14.06
C ASP A 64 2.49 -12.12 13.54
N ARG A 65 2.39 -11.61 12.31
CA ARG A 65 3.40 -10.71 11.73
C ARG A 65 3.37 -9.34 12.39
N ARG A 66 2.19 -8.84 12.74
CA ARG A 66 2.06 -7.59 13.50
C ARG A 66 2.66 -7.74 14.89
N VAL A 67 2.35 -8.84 15.58
CA VAL A 67 2.92 -9.17 16.90
C VAL A 67 4.44 -9.30 16.83
N GLN A 68 4.96 -9.98 15.80
CA GLN A 68 6.41 -10.14 15.63
C GLN A 68 7.12 -8.79 15.40
N ARG A 69 6.51 -7.86 14.65
CA ARG A 69 7.04 -6.51 14.48
C ARG A 69 7.08 -5.75 15.80
N LEU A 70 6.01 -5.82 16.58
CA LEU A 70 5.95 -5.18 17.91
C LEU A 70 7.03 -5.73 18.85
N ARG A 71 7.25 -7.06 18.86
CA ARG A 71 8.34 -7.71 19.64
C ARG A 71 9.73 -7.22 19.23
N ASN A 72 9.89 -6.81 17.98
CA ASN A 72 11.14 -6.27 17.44
C ASN A 72 11.21 -4.73 17.55
N ALA A 73 10.41 -4.12 18.43
CA ALA A 73 10.35 -2.66 18.63
C ALA A 73 10.00 -1.86 17.34
N ARG A 74 9.21 -2.45 16.45
CA ARG A 74 8.67 -1.79 15.24
C ARG A 74 7.16 -1.62 15.37
N PRO A 75 6.55 -0.61 14.73
CA PRO A 75 5.10 -0.50 14.67
C PRO A 75 4.47 -1.77 14.06
N GLY A 76 3.29 -2.17 14.54
CA GLY A 76 2.64 -3.42 14.13
C GLY A 76 2.37 -3.50 12.63
N ASN A 77 2.06 -2.37 11.99
CA ASN A 77 2.00 -2.23 10.54
C ASN A 77 3.20 -1.41 10.03
N PRO A 78 3.70 -1.65 8.80
CA PRO A 78 4.60 -0.71 8.15
C PRO A 78 3.92 0.65 7.94
N ALA A 79 4.70 1.73 7.86
CA ALA A 79 4.15 3.03 7.50
C ALA A 79 3.56 2.98 6.08
N ARG A 80 2.53 3.77 5.81
CA ARG A 80 1.86 3.83 4.50
C ARG A 80 2.32 5.10 3.80
N VAL A 81 2.70 5.00 2.52
CA VAL A 81 3.16 6.14 1.73
C VAL A 81 2.34 6.23 0.45
N VAL A 82 1.69 7.37 0.24
CA VAL A 82 0.93 7.64 -0.98
C VAL A 82 1.61 8.74 -1.77
N LEU A 83 2.01 8.43 -3.00
CA LEU A 83 2.52 9.43 -3.94
C LEU A 83 1.35 10.08 -4.69
N ASP A 84 1.10 11.35 -4.41
CA ASP A 84 -0.06 12.09 -4.89
C ASP A 84 0.30 13.55 -5.20
N SER A 85 0.84 13.79 -6.39
CA SER A 85 1.35 15.10 -6.79
C SER A 85 0.33 16.24 -6.75
N SER A 86 -0.97 15.96 -6.71
CA SER A 86 -2.04 16.97 -6.80
C SER A 86 -3.13 16.86 -5.72
N GLY A 87 -2.93 16.07 -4.67
CA GLY A 87 -3.87 15.94 -3.55
C GLY A 87 -5.21 15.35 -3.97
N ARG A 88 -5.20 14.23 -4.70
CA ARG A 88 -6.41 13.52 -5.16
C ARG A 88 -6.87 12.41 -4.23
N THR A 89 -6.08 12.04 -3.22
CA THR A 89 -6.43 11.03 -2.23
C THR A 89 -7.70 11.46 -1.50
N PRO A 90 -8.80 10.67 -1.55
CA PRO A 90 -10.01 10.99 -0.81
C PRO A 90 -9.73 11.06 0.70
N THR A 91 -10.32 12.04 1.38
CA THR A 91 -10.12 12.24 2.83
C THR A 91 -10.69 11.09 3.68
N ASP A 92 -11.57 10.29 3.09
CA ASP A 92 -12.18 9.09 3.67
C ASP A 92 -11.55 7.78 3.15
N ALA A 93 -10.46 7.86 2.39
CA ALA A 93 -9.76 6.67 1.89
C ALA A 93 -9.31 5.78 3.05
N ARG A 94 -9.48 4.46 2.92
CA ARG A 94 -9.15 3.48 3.98
C ARG A 94 -7.71 3.52 4.44
N ILE A 95 -6.81 4.01 3.58
CA ILE A 95 -5.39 4.19 3.88
C ILE A 95 -5.10 5.34 4.85
N LEU A 96 -6.07 6.22 5.11
CA LEU A 96 -5.92 7.39 5.99
C LEU A 96 -6.45 7.18 7.42
N ASP A 97 -6.87 5.96 7.76
CA ASP A 97 -7.31 5.64 9.12
C ASP A 97 -6.14 5.59 10.14
N ASP A 98 -6.43 5.27 11.40
CA ASP A 98 -5.43 5.24 12.47
C ASP A 98 -4.64 3.91 12.56
N ALA A 99 -4.82 2.97 11.63
CA ALA A 99 -4.21 1.64 11.73
C ALA A 99 -2.67 1.64 11.54
N ALA A 100 -2.12 2.67 10.89
CA ALA A 100 -0.68 2.88 10.75
C ALA A 100 -0.36 4.35 10.43
N THR A 101 0.86 4.80 10.74
CA THR A 101 1.35 6.12 10.27
C THR A 101 1.26 6.22 8.75
N THR A 102 0.61 7.26 8.24
CA THR A 102 0.47 7.50 6.80
C THR A 102 1.13 8.80 6.38
N TYR A 103 1.95 8.74 5.33
CA TYR A 103 2.59 9.88 4.68
C TYR A 103 1.92 10.11 3.32
N LEU A 104 1.26 11.25 3.17
CA LEU A 104 0.78 11.73 1.88
C LEU A 104 1.84 12.65 1.26
N VAL A 105 2.49 12.19 0.20
CA VAL A 105 3.57 12.93 -0.47
C VAL A 105 2.99 13.70 -1.65
N VAL A 106 2.91 15.02 -1.48
CA VAL A 106 2.35 15.94 -2.48
C VAL A 106 3.43 16.81 -3.11
N SER A 107 3.13 17.40 -4.28
CA SER A 107 4.03 18.38 -4.88
C SER A 107 3.87 19.74 -4.19
N LYS A 108 4.87 20.63 -4.34
CA LYS A 108 4.77 22.03 -3.89
C LYS A 108 3.66 22.82 -4.60
N ALA A 109 3.17 22.34 -5.73
CA ALA A 109 2.11 22.98 -6.52
C ALA A 109 0.70 22.54 -6.08
N THR A 110 0.58 21.61 -5.14
CA THR A 110 -0.72 21.19 -4.60
C THR A 110 -1.37 22.35 -3.84
N PRO A 111 -2.64 22.68 -4.12
CA PRO A 111 -3.39 23.68 -3.35
C PRO A 111 -3.43 23.31 -1.87
N GLY A 112 -3.28 24.31 -0.97
CA GLY A 112 -3.20 24.08 0.47
C GLY A 112 -4.54 23.85 1.17
N ASP A 113 -5.64 24.00 0.45
CA ASP A 113 -7.03 23.84 0.90
C ASP A 113 -7.61 22.44 0.60
N ARG A 114 -6.75 21.51 0.21
CA ARG A 114 -7.10 20.12 -0.13
C ARG A 114 -6.76 19.12 0.95
#